data_AF-A0A0C3S577-F1
#
_entry.id   AF-A0A0C3S577-F1
#
_cell.length_a   1.000
_cell.length_b   1.000
_cell.length_c   1.000
_cell.angle_alpha   90.00
_cell.angle_beta   90.00
_cell.angle_gamma   90.00
#
_symmetry.space_group_name_H-M   'P 1'
#
loop_
_entity.id
_entity.type
_entity.pdbx_description
1 polymer ?
#
loop_
_entity_poly.entity_id
_entity_poly.type
_entity_poly.pdbx_seq_one_letter_code
_entity_poly.pdbx_strand_id
1 'polypeptide(L)' 'FPLLFCVAMDILPVQASAVACERIFSSCKETDTMRRRKLSPKMMEILQMLKHSYNRE' A
#
# COMPACT_ATOMS: atom_id res chain seq x y z
N PHE A 1 4.73 -4.05 32.24
CA PHE A 1 3.81 -4.96 31.54
C PHE A 1 4.36 -5.30 30.15
N PRO A 2 5.33 -6.24 30.05
CA PRO A 2 5.96 -6.59 28.77
C PRO A 2 4.96 -7.17 27.75
N LEU A 3 4.00 -7.97 28.22
CA LEU A 3 2.95 -8.56 27.39
C LEU A 3 2.01 -7.50 26.79
N LEU A 4 1.55 -6.55 27.62
CA LEU A 4 0.69 -5.46 27.18
C LEU A 4 1.41 -4.54 26.18
N PHE A 5 2.72 -4.35 26.37
CA PHE A 5 3.55 -3.57 25.45
C PHE A 5 3.64 -4.23 24.07
N CYS A 6 3.88 -5.54 24.00
CA CYS A 6 3.88 -6.27 22.72
C CYS A 6 2.52 -6.16 22.01
N VAL A 7 1.43 -6.37 22.75
CA VAL A 7 0.07 -6.26 22.20
C VAL A 7 -0.22 -4.85 21.67
N ALA A 8 0.19 -3.81 22.38
CA ALA A 8 0.03 -2.43 21.92
C ALA A 8 0.82 -2.16 20.64
N MET A 9 2.04 -2.69 20.51
CA MET A 9 2.86 -2.53 19.31
C MET A 9 2.27 -3.22 18.08
N ASP A 10 1.50 -4.29 18.24
CA ASP A 10 0.82 -4.96 17.13
C ASP A 10 -0.50 -4.29 16.74
N ILE A 11 -1.28 -3.85 17.73
CA ILE A 11 -2.64 -3.33 17.51
C ILE A 11 -2.66 -1.85 17.12
N LEU A 12 -1.85 -1.01 17.76
CA LEU A 12 -1.85 0.43 17.50
C LEU A 12 -1.49 0.82 16.05
N PRO A 13 -0.55 0.15 15.35
CA PRO A 13 -0.24 0.49 13.96
C PRO A 13 -1.22 -0.14 12.96
N VAL A 14 -2.18 -0.96 13.39
CA VAL A 14 -3.15 -1.55 12.47
C VAL A 14 -3.99 -0.42 11.85
N GLN A 15 -4.05 -0.41 10.52
CA GLN A 15 -4.77 0.63 9.80
C GLN A 15 -6.28 0.41 10.01
N ALA A 16 -6.93 1.33 10.72
CA ALA A 16 -8.38 1.25 10.97
C ALA A 16 -9.23 1.58 9.73
N SER A 17 -8.62 2.08 8.65
CA SER A 17 -9.32 2.57 7.47
C SER A 17 -8.64 2.11 6.18
N ALA A 18 -9.43 1.92 5.13
CA ALA A 18 -8.97 1.56 3.79
C ALA A 18 -8.36 2.75 3.01
N VAL A 19 -8.32 3.97 3.57
CA VAL A 19 -7.82 5.20 2.91
C VAL A 19 -6.42 5.04 2.34
N ALA A 20 -5.53 4.27 2.99
CA ALA A 20 -4.20 4.00 2.48
C ALA A 20 -4.25 3.24 1.14
N CYS A 21 -5.10 2.21 1.06
CA CYS A 21 -5.33 1.44 -0.16
C CYS A 21 -5.99 2.31 -1.24
N GLU A 22 -7.00 3.11 -0.89
CA GLU A 22 -7.67 4.02 -1.83
C GLU A 22 -6.72 5.07 -2.41
N ARG A 23 -5.83 5.62 -1.59
CA ARG A 23 -4.80 6.57 -2.06
C ARG A 23 -3.84 5.91 -3.05
N ILE A 24 -3.42 4.67 -2.79
CA ILE A 24 -2.58 3.90 -3.73
C ILE A 24 -3.33 3.73 -5.04
N PHE A 25 -4.56 3.20 -5.02
CA PHE A 25 -5.38 2.98 -6.22
C PHE A 25 -5.71 4.28 -6.99
N SER A 26 -5.98 5.39 -6.30
CA SER A 26 -6.17 6.68 -6.95
C SER A 26 -4.91 7.15 -7.67
N SER A 27 -3.72 6.95 -7.07
CA SER A 27 -2.45 7.33 -7.70
C SER A 27 -2.08 6.42 -8.88
N CYS A 28 -2.67 5.23 -8.94
CA CYS A 28 -2.47 4.22 -9.97
C CYS A 28 -3.30 4.42 -11.22
N LYS A 29 -4.33 5.27 -11.16
CA LYS A 29 -5.34 5.41 -12.21
C LYS A 29 -4.74 5.65 -13.61
N GLU A 30 -3.70 6.47 -13.70
CA GLU A 30 -3.04 6.77 -14.97
C GLU A 30 -2.26 5.57 -15.53
N THR A 31 -1.58 4.81 -14.66
CA THR A 31 -0.73 3.67 -15.04
C THR A 31 -1.52 2.39 -15.29
N ASP A 32 -2.68 2.24 -14.66
CA ASP A 32 -3.51 1.04 -14.73
C ASP A 32 -4.51 1.09 -15.90
N THR A 33 -5.29 2.18 -16.01
CA THR A 33 -6.41 2.26 -16.96
C THR A 33 -6.22 3.29 -18.07
N MET A 34 -5.66 4.48 -17.78
CA MET A 34 -5.70 5.60 -18.75
C MET A 34 -4.56 5.61 -19.78
N ARG A 35 -3.31 5.28 -19.40
CA ARG A 35 -2.15 5.45 -20.30
C ARG A 35 -1.42 4.15 -20.68
N ARG A 36 -1.57 3.04 -19.95
CA ARG A 36 -0.93 1.76 -20.28
C ARG A 36 -1.90 0.57 -20.18
N ARG A 37 -2.69 0.35 -21.23
CA ARG A 37 -3.70 -0.73 -21.34
C ARG A 37 -3.17 -2.19 -21.31
N LYS A 38 -1.88 -2.44 -21.07
CA LYS A 38 -1.27 -3.77 -21.16
C LYS A 38 -0.44 -4.16 -19.94
N LEU A 39 -0.62 -3.46 -18.81
CA LEU A 39 0.05 -3.88 -17.59
C LEU A 39 -0.74 -5.05 -16.98
N SER A 40 -0.07 -6.17 -16.70
CA SER A 40 -0.74 -7.27 -16.00
C SER A 40 -1.00 -6.86 -14.54
N PRO A 41 -2.06 -7.39 -13.90
CA PRO A 41 -2.30 -7.14 -12.48
C PRO A 41 -1.08 -7.44 -11.60
N LYS A 42 -0.30 -8.46 -11.97
CA LYS A 42 0.92 -8.82 -11.25
C LYS A 42 2.03 -7.79 -11.39
N MET A 43 2.24 -7.26 -12.59
CA MET A 43 3.22 -6.18 -12.81
C MET A 43 2.79 -4.90 -12.08
N MET A 44 1.47 -4.64 -12.01
CA MET A 44 0.92 -3.47 -11.33
C MET A 44 1.23 -3.51 -9.83
N GLU A 45 0.98 -4.66 -9.20
CA GLU A 45 1.30 -4.92 -7.80
C GLU A 45 2.78 -4.69 -7.50
N ILE A 46 3.68 -5.28 -8.31
CA ILE A 46 5.13 -5.13 -8.14
C ILE A 46 5.55 -3.66 -8.22
N LEU A 47 5.03 -2.91 -9.19
CA LEU A 47 5.35 -1.49 -9.34
C LEU A 47 4.84 -0.65 -8.17
N GLN A 48 3.67 -0.96 -7.60
CA GLN A 48 3.18 -0.25 -6.43
C GLN A 48 3.99 -0.57 -5.16
N MET A 49 4.40 -1.82 -4.97
CA MET A 49 5.31 -2.18 -3.88
C MET A 49 6.66 -1.47 -4.02
N LEU A 50 7.23 -1.43 -5.23
CA LEU A 50 8.48 -0.73 -5.52
C LEU A 50 8.36 0.77 -5.24
N LYS A 51 7.30 1.40 -5.73
CA LYS A 51 7.00 2.82 -5.46
C LYS A 51 6.86 3.10 -3.97
N HIS A 52 6.20 2.22 -3.21
CA HIS A 52 6.05 2.37 -1.77
C HIS A 52 7.38 2.25 -1.04
N SER A 53 8.24 1.30 -1.44
CA SER A 53 9.58 1.10 -0.86
C SER A 53 10.43 2.36 -0.99
N TYR A 54 10.48 2.97 -2.18
CA TYR A 54 11.24 4.21 -2.41
C TYR A 54 10.69 5.44 -1.69
N ASN A 55 9.42 5.44 -1.26
CA ASN A 55 8.83 6.55 -0.49
C ASN A 55 8.93 6.33 1.02
N ARG A 56 9.32 5.14 1.47
CA ARG A 56 9.52 4.79 2.89
C ARG A 56 10.99 4.93 3.32
N GLU A 57 11.93 4.87 2.38
CA GLU A 57 13.32 5.34 2.54
C GLU A 57 13.38 6.87 2.51
#